data_AF-A0A221M986-F1
#
_entry.id   AF-A0A221M986-F1
#
_cell.length_a   1.000
_cell.length_b   1.000
_cell.length_c   1.000
_cell.angle_alpha   90.00
_cell.angle_beta   90.00
_cell.angle_gamma   90.00
#
_symmetry.space_group_name_H-M   'P 1'
#
loop_
_entity.id
_entity.type
_entity.pdbx_description
1 polymer ?
#
loop_
_entity_poly.entity_id
_entity_poly.type
_entity_poly.pdbx_seq_one_letter_code
_entity_poly.pdbx_strand_id
1 'polypeptide(L)' 'MKWEYLVTVDDGNISELGIQGWELVSVAQKNNEMKLYFKRPVQSLSVRITSEQRKAVFKDFLEGAE' A
#
# COMPACT_ATOMS: atom_id res chain seq x y z
N MET A 1 1.77 9.91 12.34
CA MET A 1 1.52 9.45 10.95
C MET A 1 2.33 8.18 10.73
N LYS A 2 1.75 7.10 10.18
CA LYS A 2 2.48 5.85 9.89
C LYS A 2 2.78 5.77 8.39
N TRP A 3 3.95 5.25 8.04
CA TRP A 3 4.43 5.09 6.67
C TRP A 3 4.67 3.62 6.36
N GLU A 4 4.49 3.23 5.11
CA GLU A 4 4.92 1.95 4.56
C GLU A 4 5.94 2.18 3.45
N TYR A 5 6.81 1.18 3.23
CA TYR A 5 7.95 1.26 2.33
C TYR A 5 7.93 0.10 1.34
N LEU A 6 8.35 0.37 0.12
CA LEU A 6 8.47 -0.60 -0.96
C LEU A 6 9.86 -0.47 -1.59
N VAL A 7 10.49 -1.60 -1.90
CA VAL A 7 11.76 -1.64 -2.63
C VAL A 7 11.57 -2.53 -3.85
N THR A 8 11.92 -2.04 -5.03
CA THR A 8 11.86 -2.79 -6.29
C THR A 8 13.10 -2.53 -7.13
N VAL A 9 13.39 -3.44 -8.04
CA VAL A 9 14.44 -3.32 -9.08
C VAL A 9 13.85 -3.13 -10.47
N ASP A 10 12.52 -3.23 -10.58
CA ASP A 10 11.77 -3.08 -11.81
C ASP A 10 11.32 -1.62 -11.98
N ASP A 11 11.81 -0.99 -13.04
CA ASP A 11 11.50 0.39 -13.43
C ASP A 11 10.24 0.50 -14.30
N GLY A 12 9.73 -0.60 -14.84
CA GLY A 12 8.53 -0.63 -15.68
C GLY A 12 7.25 -0.25 -14.94
N ASN A 13 7.25 -0.35 -13.60
CA ASN A 13 6.09 -0.15 -12.75
C ASN A 13 6.04 1.21 -12.03
N ILE A 14 6.97 2.13 -12.29
CA ILE A 14 7.06 3.41 -11.55
C ILE A 14 5.78 4.25 -11.69
N SER A 15 5.24 4.36 -12.91
CA SER A 15 4.04 5.17 -13.16
C SER A 15 2.81 4.62 -12.43
N GLU A 16 2.64 3.29 -12.41
CA GLU A 16 1.53 2.64 -11.72
C GLU A 16 1.66 2.77 -10.20
N LEU A 17 2.87 2.66 -9.67
CA LEU A 17 3.16 2.92 -8.26
C LEU A 17 2.78 4.36 -7.86
N GLY A 18 3.07 5.34 -8.72
CA GLY A 18 2.64 6.73 -8.52
C GLY A 18 1.11 6.87 -8.42
N ILE A 19 0.35 6.21 -9.29
CA ILE A 19 -1.12 6.18 -9.24
C ILE A 19 -1.63 5.54 -7.93
N GLN A 20 -0.94 4.53 -7.43
CA GLN A 20 -1.24 3.87 -6.15
C GLN A 20 -0.80 4.67 -4.91
N GLY A 21 -0.26 5.87 -5.10
CA GLY A 21 0.16 6.79 -4.05
C GLY A 21 1.56 6.53 -3.49
N TRP A 22 2.39 5.72 -4.16
CA TRP A 22 3.79 5.55 -3.81
C TRP A 22 4.64 6.72 -4.32
N GLU A 23 5.49 7.24 -3.44
CA GLU A 23 6.45 8.31 -3.72
C GLU A 23 7.86 7.71 -3.78
N LEU A 24 8.58 7.91 -4.88
CA LEU A 24 9.99 7.52 -5.00
C LEU A 24 10.84 8.44 -4.11
N VAL A 25 11.57 7.86 -3.16
CA VAL A 25 12.37 8.62 -2.19
C VAL A 25 13.87 8.44 -2.33
N SER A 26 14.31 7.33 -2.93
CA SER A 26 15.73 7.09 -3.14
C SER A 26 15.95 6.09 -4.27
N VAL A 27 17.10 6.22 -4.94
CA VAL A 27 17.60 5.28 -5.93
C VAL A 27 19.01 4.89 -5.53
N ALA A 28 19.28 3.60 -5.41
CA ALA A 28 20.62 3.09 -5.14
C ALA A 28 21.06 2.18 -6.28
N GLN A 29 22.24 2.43 -6.84
CA GLN A 29 22.83 1.58 -7.86
C GLN A 29 23.94 0.74 -7.23
N LYS A 30 23.89 -0.58 -7.40
CA LYS A 30 24.95 -1.50 -6.98
C LYS A 30 25.09 -2.63 -8.00
N ASN A 31 26.32 -2.90 -8.42
CA ASN A 31 26.63 -4.01 -9.34
C ASN A 31 25.75 -4.04 -10.60
N ASN A 32 25.53 -2.88 -11.23
CA ASN A 32 24.70 -2.71 -12.43
C ASN A 32 23.18 -2.95 -12.22
N GLU A 33 22.72 -3.15 -10.99
CA GLU A 33 21.30 -3.23 -10.63
C GLU A 33 20.85 -1.92 -9.96
N MET A 34 19.69 -1.41 -10.38
CA MET A 34 19.08 -0.22 -9.81
C MET A 34 18.02 -0.63 -8.79
N LYS A 35 18.13 -0.16 -7.55
CA LYS A 35 17.12 -0.32 -6.51
C LYS A 35 16.38 0.97 -6.29
N LEU A 36 15.07 0.91 -6.41
CA LEU A 36 14.14 2.01 -6.24
C LEU A 36 13.45 1.85 -4.89
N TYR A 37 13.51 2.90 -4.07
CA TYR A 37 12.91 2.93 -2.73
C TYR A 37 11.74 3.88 -2.74
N PHE A 38 10.58 3.41 -2.29
CA PHE A 38 9.35 4.17 -2.23
C PHE A 38 8.81 4.23 -0.81
N LYS A 39 8.03 5.27 -0.53
CA LYS A 39 7.19 5.36 0.67
C LYS A 39 5.77 5.75 0.29
N ARG A 40 4.80 5.42 1.15
CA ARG A 40 3.49 6.08 1.14
C ARG A 40 2.87 6.13 2.54
N PRO A 41 1.92 7.03 2.80
CA PRO A 41 1.17 7.01 4.04
C PRO A 41 0.41 5.69 4.17
N VAL A 42 0.43 5.09 5.36
CA VAL A 42 -0.36 3.87 5.61
C VAL A 42 -1.83 4.21 5.41
N GLN A 43 -2.46 3.52 4.46
CA GLN A 43 -3.89 3.67 4.21
C GLN A 43 -4.69 3.25 5.44
N SER A 44 -5.73 3.99 5.81
CA SER A 44 -6.59 3.61 6.93
C SER A 44 -7.29 2.28 6.64
N LEU A 45 -7.71 1.56 7.68
CA LEU A 45 -8.45 0.31 7.52
C LEU A 45 -9.70 0.53 6.64
N SER A 46 -10.37 1.67 6.78
CA SER A 46 -11.53 2.07 5.98
C SER A 46 -11.25 2.16 4.48
N VAL A 47 -10.02 2.47 4.08
CA VAL A 47 -9.58 2.53 2.67
C VAL A 47 -9.14 1.16 2.17
N ARG A 48 -8.66 0.29 3.06
CA ARG A 48 -8.17 -1.06 2.73
C ARG A 48 -9.26 -2.13 2.66
N ILE A 49 -10.40 -1.93 3.33
CA ILE A 49 -11.50 -2.91 3.31
C ILE A 49 -12.36 -2.76 2.07
N THR A 50 -12.67 -3.88 1.41
CA THR A 50 -13.68 -3.88 0.35
C THR A 50 -15.08 -3.66 0.92
N SER A 51 -16.02 -3.31 0.06
CA SER A 51 -17.44 -3.19 0.46
C SER A 51 -17.98 -4.50 1.04
N GLU A 52 -17.53 -5.66 0.52
CA GLU A 52 -17.89 -6.97 1.05
C GLU A 52 -17.33 -7.20 2.46
N GLN A 53 -16.06 -6.86 2.70
CA GLN A 53 -15.44 -6.98 4.02
C GLN A 53 -16.11 -6.05 5.05
N ARG A 54 -16.49 -4.85 4.62
CA ARG A 54 -17.24 -3.90 5.47
C ARG A 54 -18.61 -4.44 5.85
N LYS A 55 -19.31 -5.09 4.91
CA LYS A 55 -20.61 -5.74 5.15
C LYS A 55 -20.47 -6.94 6.09
N ALA A 56 -19.43 -7.75 5.95
CA ALA A 56 -19.16 -8.89 6.83
C ALA A 56 -18.97 -8.44 8.29
N VAL A 57 -18.15 -7.42 8.53
CA VAL A 57 -17.95 -6.85 9.88
C VAL A 57 -19.24 -6.28 10.47
N PHE A 58 -20.06 -5.60 9.64
CA PHE A 58 -21.36 -5.09 10.08
C PHE A 58 -22.34 -6.21 10.45
N LYS A 59 -22.32 -7.31 9.70
CA LYS A 59 -23.15 -8.49 9.97
C LYS A 59 -22.73 -9.15 11.28
N ASP A 60 -21.44 -9.39 11.48
CA ASP A 60 -20.91 -9.98 12.72
C ASP A 60 -21.19 -9.09 13.94
N PHE A 61 -21.14 -7.76 13.79
CA PHE A 61 -21.48 -6.83 14.86
C PHE A 61 -22.97 -6.88 15.26
N LEU A 62 -23.87 -7.07 14.29
CA LEU A 62 -25.31 -7.19 14.56
C LEU A 62 -25.68 -8.56 15.14
N GLU A 63 -25.01 -9.63 14.71
CA GLU A 63 -25.25 -11.00 15.20
C GLU A 63 -24.63 -11.23 16.60
N GLY A 64 -23.58 -10.49 16.97
CA GLY A 64 -22.97 -10.55 18.31
C GLY A 64 -23.60 -9.62 19.36
N ALA A 65 -24.70 -8.93 19.03
CA ALA A 65 -25.41 -8.01 19.91
C ALA A 65 -26.71 -8.59 20.52
N GLU A 66 -27.03 -9.86 20.23
CA GLU A 66 -28.03 -10.69 20.95
C GLU A 66 -27.39 -11.44 22.13
#